data_AF-A0AAD5S928-F1
#
_entry.id   AF-A0AAD5S928-F1
#
_cell.length_a   1.000
_cell.length_b   1.000
_cell.length_c   1.000
_cell.angle_alpha   90.00
_cell.angle_beta   90.00
_cell.angle_gamma   90.00
#
_symmetry.space_group_name_H-M   'P 1'
#
loop_
_entity.id
_entity.type
_entity.pdbx_description
1 polymer ?
#
loop_
_entity_poly.entity_id
_entity_poly.type
_entity_poly.pdbx_seq_one_letter_code
_entity_poly.pdbx_strand_id
1 'polypeptide(L)'
;MPWAGWDTPRDDRSAGGSKSVVEKARQQREDREAKKREEDLLLQQNAAAKIVTKCMRTVAHKRKSRKLLRQEWDLWTSFERPGLVTTAPSILCQTWVFLHFWNPAIDSARLAHLCKALLVPIHSQKPPLPLPHYLSTPQHTTITQNILLRLSQICATRISGPENPSSALSDTGYSTPYLSGPELRLLITHLDPKQYSQTPSSGTAIKLLHSFLVHSATLRSWGAGILNRTKAFIVQRHKHPNKSKDPATDALENKTHLWLNAVIHISLMMIPPSSDRSSPPAFLAFTLHILSTPLLMTFANPQCLTLLTRAQVTQRLAMYMSTRDWRAQLLSSLEGEQALYLTGNLVELGRRGGSSGDEGWIEVVTSLCQHAKGYVSEKASNLVSWHPVFKWYSGKSNPSIPSEYLTILITQLSHLWTRTILTKTFSQILSLPAPPSTSPAPQKSKSLFQSIAKLTPSSPLSPKPQNNPAQVLLTTDMISKSSLYLNLADTILAQRSGILNGLSYTLGLVVG
;
A
#
# COMPACT_ATOMS: atom_id res chain seq x y z
N MET A 1 62.17 73.37 49.54
CA MET A 1 63.53 72.82 49.76
C MET A 1 63.55 71.37 49.24
N PRO A 2 64.66 70.90 48.65
CA PRO A 2 64.69 69.86 47.60
C PRO A 2 65.42 68.57 48.02
N TRP A 3 65.00 67.39 47.57
CA TRP A 3 65.83 66.16 47.59
C TRP A 3 65.41 65.28 46.39
N ALA A 4 66.19 65.24 45.30
CA ALA A 4 67.42 64.48 45.06
C ALA A 4 67.13 63.00 44.72
N GLY A 5 67.34 62.67 43.44
CA GLY A 5 67.25 61.31 42.91
C GLY A 5 68.46 60.46 43.30
N TRP A 6 68.25 59.14 43.25
CA TRP A 6 69.30 58.13 43.31
C TRP A 6 69.01 57.07 42.25
N ASP A 7 70.07 56.75 41.51
CA ASP A 7 70.08 55.88 40.34
C ASP A 7 70.77 54.55 40.67
N THR A 8 70.25 53.47 40.06
CA THR A 8 70.87 52.15 39.76
C THR A 8 71.13 51.15 40.91
N PRO A 9 71.26 49.81 40.67
CA PRO A 9 71.42 49.09 39.40
C PRO A 9 70.52 47.83 39.17
N ARG A 10 70.43 47.40 37.90
CA ARG A 10 69.91 46.09 37.45
C ARG A 10 70.81 44.95 37.93
N ASP A 11 70.24 43.93 38.54
CA ASP A 11 70.90 42.65 38.83
C ASP A 11 70.22 41.51 38.05
N ASP A 12 70.83 41.14 36.93
CA ASP A 12 70.50 40.00 36.06
C ASP A 12 71.08 38.69 36.65
N ARG A 13 70.52 38.17 37.74
CA ARG A 13 70.84 36.80 38.23
C ARG A 13 69.67 36.12 38.93
N SER A 14 68.78 35.44 38.20
CA SER A 14 67.99 34.29 38.73
C SER A 14 67.07 33.57 37.71
N ALA A 15 67.35 33.60 36.39
CA ALA A 15 66.40 33.07 35.40
C ALA A 15 66.27 31.52 35.36
N GLY A 16 67.14 30.77 36.04
CA GLY A 16 67.17 29.29 36.01
C GLY A 16 66.33 28.59 37.09
N GLY A 17 66.31 29.11 38.33
CA GLY A 17 65.55 28.50 39.44
C GLY A 17 64.04 28.72 39.33
N SER A 18 63.63 29.88 38.82
CA SER A 18 62.22 30.24 38.69
C SER A 18 61.49 29.38 37.64
N LYS A 19 62.16 29.04 36.53
CA LYS A 19 61.58 28.17 35.48
C LYS A 19 61.31 26.74 35.96
N SER A 20 62.19 26.16 36.78
CA SER A 20 61.99 24.81 37.35
C SER A 20 60.85 24.76 38.36
N VAL A 21 60.68 25.81 39.17
CA VAL A 21 59.58 25.92 40.13
C VAL A 21 58.25 26.12 39.41
N VAL A 22 58.22 26.94 38.36
CA VAL A 22 57.03 27.16 37.53
C VAL A 22 56.62 25.88 36.80
N GLU A 23 57.57 25.11 36.27
CA GLU A 23 57.25 23.85 35.58
C GLU A 23 56.73 22.78 36.54
N LYS A 24 57.33 22.65 37.74
CA LYS A 24 56.80 21.78 38.80
C LYS A 24 55.40 22.21 39.27
N ALA A 25 55.14 23.51 39.36
CA ALA A 25 53.82 24.04 39.72
C ALA A 25 52.78 23.80 38.61
N ARG A 26 53.19 23.85 37.33
CA ARG A 26 52.35 23.52 36.18
C ARG A 26 51.99 22.04 36.17
N GLN A 27 52.97 21.16 36.34
CA GLN A 27 52.74 19.71 36.37
C GLN A 27 51.85 19.28 37.54
N GLN A 28 52.02 19.90 38.72
CA GLN A 28 51.10 19.70 39.84
C GLN A 28 49.67 20.19 39.58
N ARG A 29 49.47 21.22 38.74
CA ARG A 29 48.13 21.66 38.33
C ARG A 29 47.52 20.68 37.35
N GLU A 30 48.28 20.25 36.35
CA GLU A 30 47.84 19.26 35.36
C GLU A 30 47.46 17.94 36.03
N ASP A 31 48.22 17.47 37.03
CA ASP A 31 47.90 16.27 37.82
C ASP A 31 46.62 16.43 38.66
N ARG A 32 46.38 17.62 39.24
CA ARG A 32 45.14 17.91 39.98
C ARG A 32 43.93 17.96 39.05
N GLU A 33 44.09 18.54 37.88
CA GLU A 33 43.04 18.59 36.86
C GLU A 33 42.78 17.23 36.23
N ALA A 34 43.80 16.38 36.08
CA ALA A 34 43.66 15.00 35.64
C ALA A 34 42.89 14.17 36.68
N LYS A 35 43.27 14.27 37.97
CA LYS A 35 42.52 13.60 39.07
C LYS A 35 41.08 14.07 39.16
N LYS A 36 40.83 15.38 39.05
CA LYS A 36 39.46 15.91 39.05
C LYS A 36 38.64 15.38 37.88
N ARG A 37 39.23 15.30 36.67
CA ARG A 37 38.56 14.70 35.50
C ARG A 37 38.26 13.21 35.70
N GLU A 38 39.17 12.46 36.33
CA GLU A 38 38.96 11.05 36.65
C GLU A 38 37.85 10.86 37.68
N GLU A 39 37.82 11.69 38.74
CA GLU A 39 36.75 11.72 39.73
C GLU A 39 35.40 12.10 39.11
N ASP A 40 35.36 13.13 38.27
CA ASP A 40 34.15 13.55 37.54
C ASP A 40 33.64 12.44 36.60
N LEU A 41 34.55 11.74 35.92
CA LEU A 41 34.21 10.61 35.04
C LEU A 41 33.68 9.41 35.84
N LEU A 42 34.27 9.10 37.00
CA LEU A 42 33.81 8.05 37.89
C LEU A 42 32.44 8.39 38.51
N LEU A 43 32.21 9.66 38.86
CA LEU A 43 30.90 10.16 39.29
C LEU A 43 29.86 10.03 38.18
N GLN A 44 30.21 10.38 36.94
CA GLN A 44 29.33 10.26 35.79
C GLN A 44 28.99 8.79 35.48
N GLN A 45 29.97 7.88 35.54
CA GLN A 45 29.76 6.44 35.39
C GLN A 45 28.86 5.88 36.49
N ASN A 46 29.07 6.27 37.75
CA ASN A 46 28.23 5.86 38.88
C ASN A 46 26.80 6.40 38.77
N ALA A 47 26.62 7.64 38.30
CA ALA A 47 25.31 8.22 38.04
C ALA A 47 24.59 7.45 36.92
N ALA A 48 25.28 7.14 35.81
CA ALA A 48 24.75 6.33 34.72
C ALA A 48 24.36 4.92 35.20
N ALA A 49 25.21 4.25 35.97
CA ALA A 49 24.93 2.92 36.53
C ALA A 49 23.69 2.91 37.44
N LYS A 50 23.47 3.96 38.25
CA LYS A 50 22.26 4.12 39.08
C LYS A 50 21.00 4.25 38.22
N ILE A 51 21.06 5.02 37.12
CA ILE A 51 19.95 5.18 36.17
C ILE A 51 19.62 3.84 35.51
N VAL A 52 20.63 3.15 34.98
CA VAL A 52 20.46 1.82 34.34
C VAL A 52 19.85 0.82 35.32
N THR A 53 20.35 0.75 36.56
CA THR A 53 19.84 -0.15 37.59
C THR A 53 18.37 0.15 37.94
N LYS A 54 18.01 1.43 38.07
CA LYS A 54 16.61 1.86 38.30
C LYS A 54 15.70 1.43 37.14
N CYS A 55 16.13 1.67 35.90
CA CYS A 55 15.41 1.23 34.71
C CYS A 55 15.22 -0.29 34.68
N MET A 56 16.26 -1.07 34.96
CA MET A 56 16.20 -2.53 35.01
C MET A 56 15.22 -3.04 36.08
N ARG A 57 15.22 -2.44 37.28
CA ARG A 57 14.26 -2.78 38.35
C ARG A 57 12.82 -2.46 37.93
N THR A 58 12.58 -1.31 37.31
CA THR A 58 11.25 -0.94 36.79
C THR A 58 10.79 -1.91 35.70
N VAL A 59 11.67 -2.31 34.79
CA VAL A 59 11.38 -3.31 33.75
C VAL A 59 11.07 -4.67 34.37
N ALA A 60 11.87 -5.13 35.34
CA ALA A 60 11.65 -6.39 36.05
C ALA A 60 10.31 -6.40 36.80
N HIS A 61 9.99 -5.31 37.51
CA HIS A 61 8.69 -5.16 38.18
C HIS A 61 7.54 -5.21 37.19
N LYS A 62 7.61 -4.43 36.09
CA LYS A 62 6.59 -4.47 35.02
C LYS A 62 6.43 -5.87 34.42
N ARG A 63 7.53 -6.61 34.20
CA ARG A 63 7.49 -8.00 33.72
C ARG A 63 6.79 -8.93 34.71
N LYS A 64 7.10 -8.82 36.01
CA LYS A 64 6.45 -9.59 37.08
C LYS A 64 4.95 -9.27 37.15
N SER A 65 4.57 -8.00 37.15
CA SER A 65 3.15 -7.57 37.14
C SER A 65 2.41 -8.11 35.92
N ARG A 66 3.00 -8.04 34.71
CA ARG A 66 2.38 -8.62 33.50
C ARG A 66 2.22 -10.14 33.58
N LYS A 67 3.17 -10.84 34.21
CA LYS A 67 3.06 -12.30 34.41
C LYS A 67 1.92 -12.64 35.37
N LEU A 68 1.76 -11.88 36.45
CA LEU A 68 0.64 -12.04 37.38
C LEU A 68 -0.71 -11.77 36.69
N LEU A 69 -0.83 -10.65 35.96
CA LEU A 69 -2.04 -10.33 35.19
C LEU A 69 -2.40 -11.40 34.17
N ARG A 70 -1.40 -12.05 33.53
CA ARG A 70 -1.64 -13.18 32.63
C ARG A 70 -2.27 -14.36 33.37
N GLN A 71 -1.71 -14.74 34.52
CA GLN A 71 -2.21 -15.85 35.32
C GLN A 71 -3.63 -15.59 35.82
N GLU A 72 -3.92 -14.37 36.30
CA GLU A 72 -5.27 -13.97 36.71
C GLU A 72 -6.25 -14.04 35.54
N TRP A 73 -5.85 -13.54 34.37
CA TRP A 73 -6.69 -13.58 33.18
C TRP A 73 -6.95 -15.01 32.69
N ASP A 74 -5.96 -15.89 32.75
CA ASP A 74 -6.11 -17.31 32.38
C ASP A 74 -7.10 -18.03 33.29
N LEU A 75 -7.10 -17.68 34.58
CA LEU A 75 -8.09 -18.17 35.55
C LEU A 75 -9.50 -17.67 35.21
N TRP A 76 -9.67 -16.37 34.98
CA TRP A 76 -10.97 -15.76 34.68
C TRP A 76 -11.61 -16.26 33.39
N THR A 77 -10.79 -16.56 32.38
CA THR A 77 -11.25 -16.96 31.05
C THR A 77 -11.25 -18.47 30.85
N SER A 78 -10.90 -19.23 31.89
CA SER A 78 -10.74 -20.69 31.85
C SER A 78 -9.81 -21.14 30.70
N PHE A 79 -8.83 -20.32 30.31
CA PHE A 79 -8.00 -20.54 29.12
C PHE A 79 -7.15 -21.82 29.25
N GLU A 80 -6.56 -22.06 30.43
CA GLU A 80 -5.75 -23.27 30.69
C GLU A 80 -6.56 -24.44 31.24
N ARG A 81 -7.75 -24.18 31.80
CA ARG A 81 -8.61 -25.20 32.45
C ARG A 81 -10.09 -24.99 32.10
N PRO A 82 -10.55 -25.54 30.97
CA PRO A 82 -11.96 -25.48 30.59
C PRO A 82 -12.83 -26.12 31.68
N GLY A 83 -13.82 -25.37 32.21
CA GLY A 83 -14.78 -25.88 33.20
C GLY A 83 -14.56 -25.45 34.65
N LEU A 84 -13.46 -24.75 34.97
CA LEU A 84 -13.32 -24.11 36.28
C LEU A 84 -14.06 -22.76 36.27
N VAL A 85 -15.30 -22.75 36.78
CA VAL A 85 -16.13 -21.54 36.85
C VAL A 85 -15.71 -20.70 38.06
N THR A 86 -14.88 -19.68 37.82
CA THR A 86 -14.76 -18.55 38.74
C THR A 86 -15.84 -17.52 38.42
N THR A 87 -16.23 -16.68 39.38
CA THR A 87 -17.02 -15.45 39.13
C THR A 87 -16.24 -14.53 38.19
N ALA A 88 -16.39 -14.76 36.89
CA ALA A 88 -15.61 -14.08 35.88
C ALA A 88 -16.05 -12.60 35.82
N PRO A 89 -15.12 -11.64 35.85
CA PRO A 89 -15.45 -10.25 35.60
C PRO A 89 -16.04 -10.12 34.18
N SER A 90 -16.78 -9.03 33.91
CA SER A 90 -17.40 -8.82 32.61
C SER A 90 -16.39 -8.99 31.46
N ILE A 91 -16.82 -9.48 30.30
CA ILE A 91 -15.95 -9.69 29.13
C ILE A 91 -15.23 -8.38 28.73
N LEU A 92 -15.81 -7.22 29.02
CA LEU A 92 -15.19 -5.91 28.86
C LEU A 92 -13.95 -5.74 29.75
N CYS A 93 -14.05 -6.10 31.04
CA CYS A 93 -12.93 -6.08 31.99
C CYS A 93 -11.84 -7.07 31.58
N GLN A 94 -12.23 -8.30 31.19
CA GLN A 94 -11.28 -9.30 30.68
C GLN A 94 -10.51 -8.78 29.46
N THR A 95 -11.21 -8.13 28.52
CA THR A 95 -10.60 -7.53 27.33
C THR A 95 -9.64 -6.40 27.73
N TRP A 96 -10.04 -5.54 28.67
CA TRP A 96 -9.21 -4.44 29.14
C TRP A 96 -7.91 -4.92 29.79
N VAL A 97 -7.99 -5.92 30.69
CA VAL A 97 -6.80 -6.49 31.36
C VAL A 97 -5.89 -7.17 30.34
N PHE A 98 -6.45 -7.91 29.39
CA PHE A 98 -5.68 -8.53 28.30
C PHE A 98 -4.82 -7.49 27.54
N LEU A 99 -5.41 -6.35 27.19
CA LEU A 99 -4.71 -5.28 26.48
C LEU A 99 -3.54 -4.67 27.29
N HIS A 100 -3.49 -4.84 28.63
CA HIS A 100 -2.41 -4.32 29.47
C HIS A 100 -1.16 -5.21 29.49
N PHE A 101 -1.32 -6.52 29.31
CA PHE A 101 -0.21 -7.48 29.30
C PHE A 101 0.13 -8.03 27.93
N TRP A 102 -0.69 -7.74 26.90
CA TRP A 102 -0.53 -8.21 25.52
C TRP A 102 0.93 -8.15 25.06
N ASN A 103 1.43 -9.30 24.62
CA ASN A 103 2.70 -9.44 23.96
C ASN A 103 2.55 -10.34 22.71
N PRO A 104 2.80 -9.83 21.49
CA PRO A 104 2.60 -10.58 20.26
C PRO A 104 3.39 -11.90 20.21
N ALA A 105 4.54 -11.97 20.89
CA ALA A 105 5.40 -13.16 20.90
C ALA A 105 4.82 -14.35 21.66
N ILE A 106 3.97 -14.13 22.68
CA ILE A 106 3.53 -15.19 23.60
C ILE A 106 2.01 -15.27 23.76
N ASP A 107 1.28 -14.19 23.55
CA ASP A 107 -0.15 -14.12 23.88
C ASP A 107 -1.05 -14.44 22.69
N SER A 108 -0.47 -14.92 21.59
CA SER A 108 -1.17 -15.23 20.35
C SER A 108 -2.34 -16.22 20.52
N ALA A 109 -2.21 -17.26 21.35
CA ALA A 109 -3.32 -18.17 21.61
C ALA A 109 -4.43 -17.52 22.47
N ARG A 110 -4.05 -16.67 23.43
CA ARG A 110 -4.99 -15.92 24.28
C ARG A 110 -5.80 -14.90 23.50
N LEU A 111 -5.19 -14.20 22.53
CA LEU A 111 -5.95 -13.30 21.65
C LEU A 111 -7.03 -14.06 20.89
N ALA A 112 -6.69 -15.23 20.33
CA ALA A 112 -7.64 -16.04 19.58
C ALA A 112 -8.80 -16.52 20.48
N HIS A 113 -8.51 -16.88 21.74
CA HIS A 113 -9.53 -17.21 22.75
C HIS A 113 -10.45 -16.03 23.06
N LEU A 114 -9.86 -14.87 23.35
CA LEU A 114 -10.60 -13.63 23.60
C LEU A 114 -11.49 -13.24 22.42
N CYS A 115 -10.97 -13.34 21.20
CA CYS A 115 -11.74 -13.05 19.99
C CYS A 115 -12.92 -13.99 19.82
N LYS A 116 -12.79 -15.29 20.16
CA LYS A 116 -13.92 -16.23 20.15
C LYS A 116 -14.96 -15.83 21.18
N ALA A 117 -14.56 -15.48 22.40
CA ALA A 117 -15.48 -15.06 23.45
C ALA A 117 -16.25 -13.79 23.07
N LEU A 118 -15.60 -12.83 22.42
CA LEU A 118 -16.23 -11.59 21.94
C LEU A 118 -17.20 -11.79 20.77
N LEU A 119 -17.12 -12.92 20.06
CA LEU A 119 -18.04 -13.27 18.98
C LEU A 119 -19.32 -13.98 19.48
N VAL A 120 -19.38 -14.35 20.76
CA VAL A 120 -20.57 -14.99 21.35
C VAL A 120 -21.57 -13.90 21.77
N PRO A 121 -22.85 -13.96 21.31
CA PRO A 121 -23.89 -13.03 21.76
C PRO A 121 -24.14 -13.14 23.27
N ILE A 122 -24.46 -12.01 23.92
CA ILE A 122 -24.75 -11.99 25.37
C ILE A 122 -26.07 -12.72 25.69
N HIS A 123 -27.04 -12.71 24.77
CA HIS A 123 -28.38 -13.31 24.97
C HIS A 123 -28.75 -14.26 23.84
N SER A 124 -29.41 -15.38 24.19
CA SER A 124 -29.74 -16.49 23.29
C SER A 124 -30.80 -16.17 22.23
N GLN A 125 -31.51 -15.03 22.31
CA GLN A 125 -32.69 -14.76 21.47
C GLN A 125 -32.51 -13.70 20.34
N LYS A 126 -31.43 -12.90 20.32
CA LYS A 126 -30.88 -12.07 19.19
C LYS A 126 -29.96 -10.96 19.74
N PRO A 127 -29.03 -10.38 18.94
CA PRO A 127 -27.87 -9.66 19.48
C PRO A 127 -28.25 -8.27 20.02
N PRO A 128 -27.52 -7.81 21.05
CA PRO A 128 -26.23 -7.25 20.72
C PRO A 128 -25.04 -8.14 21.13
N LEU A 129 -24.03 -8.15 20.27
CA LEU A 129 -22.69 -8.63 20.62
C LEU A 129 -22.13 -7.80 21.79
N PRO A 130 -21.14 -8.32 22.52
CA PRO A 130 -20.62 -7.65 23.71
C PRO A 130 -20.21 -6.19 23.50
N LEU A 131 -19.38 -5.90 22.50
CA LEU A 131 -18.86 -4.54 22.30
C LEU A 131 -19.93 -3.53 21.81
N PRO A 132 -20.80 -3.85 20.82
CA PRO A 132 -21.93 -2.98 20.47
C PRO A 132 -22.88 -2.73 21.65
N HIS A 133 -23.11 -3.74 22.50
CA HIS A 133 -23.94 -3.60 23.69
C HIS A 133 -23.33 -2.57 24.66
N TYR A 134 -22.07 -2.74 25.04
CA TYR A 134 -21.40 -1.83 25.98
C TYR A 134 -21.18 -0.41 25.43
N LEU A 135 -21.09 -0.24 24.11
CA LEU A 135 -21.06 1.09 23.49
C LEU A 135 -22.38 1.85 23.63
N SER A 136 -23.49 1.12 23.65
CA SER A 136 -24.82 1.69 23.86
C SER A 136 -25.10 2.05 25.33
N THR A 137 -24.25 1.61 26.26
CA THR A 137 -24.32 1.97 27.68
C THR A 137 -23.43 3.19 27.99
N PRO A 138 -23.99 4.34 28.41
CA PRO A 138 -23.23 5.58 28.60
C PRO A 138 -22.03 5.46 29.56
N GLN A 139 -22.14 4.62 30.60
CA GLN A 139 -21.09 4.40 31.60
C GLN A 139 -19.83 3.72 31.04
N HIS A 140 -19.96 3.01 29.91
CA HIS A 140 -18.89 2.19 29.35
C HIS A 140 -18.44 2.65 27.96
N THR A 141 -19.07 3.67 27.37
CA THR A 141 -18.81 4.09 25.98
C THR A 141 -17.33 4.40 25.73
N THR A 142 -16.70 5.26 26.54
CA THR A 142 -15.30 5.68 26.33
C THR A 142 -14.32 4.51 26.49
N ILE A 143 -14.53 3.67 27.51
CA ILE A 143 -13.67 2.50 27.77
C ILE A 143 -13.81 1.49 26.62
N THR A 144 -15.05 1.21 26.21
CA THR A 144 -15.34 0.26 25.14
C THR A 144 -14.79 0.74 23.79
N GLN A 145 -14.89 2.03 23.51
CA GLN A 145 -14.30 2.63 22.32
C GLN A 145 -12.78 2.47 22.31
N ASN A 146 -12.09 2.77 23.42
CA ASN A 146 -10.63 2.58 23.52
C ASN A 146 -10.22 1.11 23.37
N ILE A 147 -10.99 0.20 23.95
CA ILE A 147 -10.81 -1.24 23.80
C ILE A 147 -10.95 -1.65 22.34
N LEU A 148 -12.01 -1.19 21.67
CA LEU A 148 -12.29 -1.52 20.28
C LEU A 148 -11.16 -1.05 19.35
N LEU A 149 -10.68 0.19 19.53
CA LEU A 149 -9.56 0.73 18.75
C LEU A 149 -8.29 -0.11 18.92
N ARG A 150 -7.89 -0.38 20.16
CA ARG A 150 -6.66 -1.12 20.46
C ARG A 150 -6.76 -2.58 20.03
N LEU A 151 -7.88 -3.24 20.31
CA LEU A 151 -8.10 -4.63 19.94
C LEU A 151 -8.12 -4.79 18.42
N SER A 152 -8.83 -3.91 17.70
CA SER A 152 -8.83 -3.93 16.24
C SER A 152 -7.45 -3.71 15.64
N GLN A 153 -6.63 -2.81 16.22
CA GLN A 153 -5.24 -2.64 15.79
C GLN A 153 -4.39 -3.90 16.00
N ILE A 154 -4.54 -4.55 17.16
CA ILE A 154 -3.82 -5.80 17.46
C ILE A 154 -4.24 -6.91 16.49
N CYS A 155 -5.54 -7.04 16.22
CA CYS A 155 -6.03 -7.99 15.22
C CYS A 155 -5.48 -7.66 13.83
N ALA A 156 -5.55 -6.39 13.41
CA ALA A 156 -5.09 -5.93 12.09
C ALA A 156 -3.59 -6.17 11.86
N THR A 157 -2.75 -5.84 12.85
CA THR A 157 -1.30 -6.09 12.82
C THR A 157 -1.00 -7.58 12.74
N ARG A 158 -1.67 -8.41 13.54
CA ARG A 158 -1.51 -9.87 13.48
C ARG A 158 -1.92 -10.47 12.14
N ILE A 159 -3.03 -10.02 11.58
CA ILE A 159 -3.55 -10.50 10.29
C ILE A 159 -2.55 -10.26 9.17
N SER A 160 -1.82 -9.14 9.22
CA SER A 160 -0.77 -8.78 8.26
C SER A 160 0.34 -9.85 8.18
N GLY A 161 0.59 -10.59 9.27
CA GLY A 161 1.74 -11.49 9.42
C GLY A 161 2.97 -10.75 9.97
N PRO A 162 4.04 -11.46 10.34
CA PRO A 162 5.26 -10.81 10.84
C PRO A 162 5.86 -9.90 9.77
N GLU A 163 6.17 -8.65 10.14
CA GLU A 163 6.76 -7.66 9.24
C GLU A 163 8.15 -8.07 8.73
N ASN A 164 8.84 -8.97 9.47
CA ASN A 164 10.12 -9.55 9.09
C ASN A 164 10.00 -11.07 8.85
N PRO A 165 10.07 -11.56 7.60
CA PRO A 165 10.06 -13.00 7.30
C PRO A 165 11.32 -13.72 7.81
N SER A 166 12.38 -13.00 8.17
CA SER A 166 13.65 -13.53 8.66
C SER A 166 13.60 -14.08 10.09
N SER A 167 12.59 -13.74 10.91
CA SER A 167 12.48 -14.24 12.29
C SER A 167 11.58 -15.48 12.45
N ALA A 168 11.04 -16.02 11.35
CA ALA A 168 10.10 -17.14 11.37
C ALA A 168 10.47 -18.22 10.35
N LEU A 169 11.77 -18.52 10.25
CA LEU A 169 12.27 -19.70 9.54
C LEU A 169 11.97 -20.94 10.39
N SER A 170 10.89 -21.64 10.05
CA SER A 170 10.80 -23.08 10.30
C SER A 170 11.70 -23.81 9.30
N ASP A 171 12.14 -25.03 9.63
CA ASP A 171 13.00 -25.90 8.79
C ASP A 171 12.44 -26.19 7.38
N THR A 172 11.21 -25.76 7.10
CA THR A 172 10.55 -25.81 5.79
C THR A 172 10.68 -24.53 4.96
N GLY A 173 11.33 -23.48 5.46
CA GLY A 173 11.57 -22.22 4.73
C GLY A 173 10.35 -21.29 4.57
N TYR A 174 9.21 -21.61 5.19
CA TYR A 174 8.00 -20.79 5.13
C TYR A 174 7.42 -20.59 6.53
N SER A 175 7.48 -19.36 7.05
CA SER A 175 6.64 -18.91 8.16
C SER A 175 5.19 -19.23 7.84
N THR A 176 4.56 -20.17 8.55
CA THR A 176 3.18 -20.55 8.31
C THR A 176 2.29 -19.30 8.42
N PRO A 177 1.62 -18.87 7.33
CA PRO A 177 0.88 -17.63 7.38
C PRO A 177 -0.30 -17.79 8.35
N TYR A 178 -0.59 -16.74 9.10
CA TYR A 178 -1.83 -16.65 9.85
C TYR A 178 -2.96 -16.51 8.82
N LEU A 179 -3.66 -17.61 8.55
CA LEU A 179 -4.50 -17.81 7.35
C LEU A 179 -6.01 -17.78 7.64
N SER A 180 -6.42 -18.16 8.84
CA SER A 180 -7.82 -18.09 9.26
C SER A 180 -7.86 -18.10 10.77
N GLY A 181 -8.57 -17.15 11.37
CA GLY A 181 -8.74 -17.19 12.80
C GLY A 181 -9.81 -16.26 13.34
N PRO A 182 -10.11 -16.42 14.64
CA PRO A 182 -11.07 -15.60 15.37
C PRO A 182 -10.89 -14.09 15.15
N GLU A 183 -9.67 -13.62 14.95
CA GLU A 183 -9.31 -12.21 14.75
C GLU A 183 -9.90 -11.64 13.44
N LEU A 184 -9.84 -12.38 12.33
CA LEU A 184 -10.46 -11.96 11.07
C LEU A 184 -11.98 -11.88 11.21
N ARG A 185 -12.58 -12.87 11.86
CA ARG A 185 -14.03 -12.88 12.13
C ARG A 185 -14.42 -11.72 13.02
N LEU A 186 -13.64 -11.44 14.06
CA LEU A 186 -13.84 -10.30 14.95
C LEU A 186 -13.80 -9.00 14.16
N LEU A 187 -12.82 -8.80 13.26
CA LEU A 187 -12.78 -7.60 12.43
C LEU A 187 -13.96 -7.51 11.46
N ILE A 188 -14.32 -8.58 10.74
CA ILE A 188 -15.49 -8.58 9.84
C ILE A 188 -16.75 -8.20 10.60
N THR A 189 -16.96 -8.78 11.78
CA THR A 189 -18.16 -8.56 12.58
C THR A 189 -18.18 -7.16 13.20
N HIS A 190 -17.11 -6.76 13.87
CA HIS A 190 -17.07 -5.50 14.61
C HIS A 190 -16.75 -4.27 13.76
N LEU A 191 -16.35 -4.44 12.50
CA LEU A 191 -16.22 -3.34 11.55
C LEU A 191 -17.49 -3.15 10.70
N ASP A 192 -18.49 -4.02 10.81
CA ASP A 192 -19.77 -3.87 10.10
C ASP A 192 -20.62 -2.76 10.72
N PRO A 193 -20.91 -1.66 9.97
CA PRO A 193 -21.76 -0.58 10.45
C PRO A 193 -23.15 -1.06 10.90
N LYS A 194 -23.66 -2.16 10.33
CA LYS A 194 -24.97 -2.73 10.69
C LYS A 194 -25.04 -3.19 12.14
N GLN A 195 -23.92 -3.53 12.76
CA GLN A 195 -23.89 -3.93 14.17
C GLN A 195 -24.10 -2.74 15.13
N TYR A 196 -23.96 -1.51 14.63
CA TYR A 196 -23.97 -0.28 15.44
C TYR A 196 -25.15 0.63 15.13
N SER A 197 -26.14 0.17 14.37
CA SER A 197 -27.29 0.98 13.94
C SER A 197 -28.28 1.32 15.06
N GLN A 198 -28.10 0.77 16.26
CA GLN A 198 -29.06 0.90 17.36
C GLN A 198 -29.00 2.27 18.05
N THR A 199 -27.83 2.93 18.07
CA THR A 199 -27.65 4.23 18.75
C THR A 199 -26.72 5.17 17.96
N PRO A 200 -26.97 6.49 17.96
CA PRO A 200 -26.14 7.47 17.24
C PRO A 200 -24.69 7.54 17.78
N SER A 201 -24.49 7.27 19.08
CA SER A 201 -23.16 7.14 19.70
C SER A 201 -22.37 5.97 19.12
N SER A 202 -23.02 4.83 18.90
CA SER A 202 -22.42 3.64 18.28
C SER A 202 -22.05 3.88 16.82
N GLY A 203 -22.89 4.61 16.07
CA GLY A 203 -22.59 5.05 14.71
C GLY A 203 -21.38 5.98 14.60
N THR A 204 -21.13 6.79 15.63
CA THR A 204 -19.93 7.66 15.70
C THR A 204 -18.68 6.84 16.03
N ALA A 205 -18.80 5.88 16.95
CA ALA A 205 -17.70 5.00 17.34
C ALA A 205 -17.16 4.18 16.14
N ILE A 206 -18.04 3.64 15.28
CA ILE A 206 -17.61 2.87 14.10
C ILE A 206 -16.89 3.75 13.06
N LYS A 207 -17.36 4.98 12.82
CA LYS A 207 -16.67 5.94 11.94
C LYS A 207 -15.28 6.28 12.47
N LEU A 208 -15.16 6.50 13.77
CA LEU A 208 -13.88 6.77 14.42
C LEU A 208 -12.95 5.56 14.34
N LEU A 209 -13.47 4.35 14.51
CA LEU A 209 -12.71 3.11 14.34
C LEU A 209 -12.19 2.92 12.92
N HIS A 210 -13.05 3.12 11.91
CA HIS A 210 -12.65 3.06 10.50
C HIS A 210 -11.56 4.09 10.20
N SER A 211 -11.76 5.34 10.63
CA SER A 211 -10.77 6.41 10.48
C SER A 211 -9.45 6.05 11.17
N PHE A 212 -9.49 5.58 12.42
CA PHE A 212 -8.30 5.19 13.16
C PHE A 212 -7.49 4.10 12.45
N LEU A 213 -8.16 3.05 11.94
CA LEU A 213 -7.49 1.96 11.22
C LEU A 213 -6.89 2.41 9.88
N VAL A 214 -7.54 3.34 9.17
CA VAL A 214 -6.99 3.93 7.95
C VAL A 214 -5.71 4.72 8.27
N HIS A 215 -5.71 5.53 9.33
CA HIS A 215 -4.57 6.34 9.73
C HIS A 215 -3.44 5.54 10.40
N SER A 216 -3.73 4.37 10.97
CA SER A 216 -2.75 3.50 11.63
C SER A 216 -1.90 2.65 10.67
N ALA A 217 -1.88 3.00 9.38
CA ALA A 217 -1.18 2.27 8.31
C ALA A 217 -1.62 0.80 8.14
N THR A 218 -2.83 0.44 8.62
CA THR A 218 -3.36 -0.94 8.52
C THR A 218 -3.44 -1.44 7.07
N LEU A 219 -3.92 -0.59 6.14
CA LEU A 219 -4.00 -0.97 4.73
C LEU A 219 -2.59 -1.19 4.12
N ARG A 220 -1.59 -0.45 4.59
CA ARG A 220 -0.19 -0.65 4.19
C ARG A 220 0.35 -1.99 4.66
N SER A 221 0.12 -2.34 5.92
CA SER A 221 0.57 -3.62 6.47
C SER A 221 -0.15 -4.81 5.82
N TRP A 222 -1.44 -4.67 5.49
CA TRP A 222 -2.18 -5.67 4.72
C TRP A 222 -1.69 -5.81 3.28
N GLY A 223 -1.35 -4.72 2.60
CA GLY A 223 -0.70 -4.75 1.28
C GLY A 223 0.60 -5.56 1.28
N ALA A 224 1.48 -5.27 2.25
CA ALA A 224 2.70 -6.05 2.45
C ALA A 224 2.40 -7.53 2.78
N GLY A 225 1.38 -7.79 3.60
CA GLY A 225 0.91 -9.12 3.93
C GLY A 225 0.38 -9.91 2.73
N ILE A 226 -0.30 -9.25 1.78
CA ILE A 226 -0.75 -9.82 0.50
C ILE A 226 0.48 -10.17 -0.35
N LEU A 227 1.44 -9.25 -0.50
CA LEU A 227 2.65 -9.49 -1.28
C LEU A 227 3.45 -10.69 -0.74
N ASN A 228 3.69 -10.73 0.57
CA ASN A 228 4.44 -11.81 1.20
C ASN A 228 3.79 -13.18 0.99
N ARG A 229 2.45 -13.25 1.07
CA ARG A 229 1.70 -14.50 0.86
C ARG A 229 1.71 -14.92 -0.60
N THR A 230 1.45 -13.99 -1.52
CA THR A 230 1.45 -14.27 -2.97
C THR A 230 2.84 -14.70 -3.45
N LYS A 231 3.91 -14.16 -2.87
CA LYS A 231 5.30 -14.45 -3.27
C LYS A 231 5.63 -15.92 -3.11
N ALA A 232 5.19 -16.54 -2.02
CA ALA A 232 5.38 -17.97 -1.81
C ALA A 232 4.75 -18.80 -2.95
N PHE A 233 3.55 -18.43 -3.41
CA PHE A 233 2.86 -19.15 -4.49
C PHE A 233 3.53 -19.00 -5.85
N ILE A 234 3.92 -17.77 -6.23
CA ILE A 234 4.52 -17.55 -7.55
C ILE A 234 5.84 -18.30 -7.67
N VAL A 235 6.67 -18.26 -6.63
CA VAL A 235 7.93 -18.99 -6.61
C VAL A 235 7.71 -20.50 -6.69
N GLN A 236 6.74 -21.04 -5.95
CA GLN A 236 6.41 -22.48 -6.02
C GLN A 236 5.88 -22.90 -7.40
N ARG A 237 4.93 -22.13 -7.95
CA ARG A 237 4.32 -22.43 -9.25
C ARG A 237 5.33 -22.36 -10.38
N HIS A 238 6.28 -21.43 -10.32
CA HIS A 238 7.32 -21.34 -11.34
C HIS A 238 8.36 -22.47 -11.25
N LYS A 239 8.73 -22.91 -10.05
CA LYS A 239 9.65 -24.05 -9.86
C LYS A 239 9.06 -25.38 -10.34
N HIS A 240 7.73 -25.52 -10.33
CA HIS A 240 7.05 -26.77 -10.67
C HIS A 240 5.82 -26.56 -11.59
N PRO A 241 6.02 -26.16 -12.86
CA PRO A 241 4.91 -25.87 -13.77
C PRO A 241 4.09 -27.11 -14.18
N ASN A 242 4.71 -28.31 -14.14
CA ASN A 242 4.14 -29.56 -14.66
C ASN A 242 3.87 -30.64 -13.60
N LYS A 243 4.09 -30.36 -12.30
CA LYS A 243 3.72 -31.34 -11.25
C LYS A 243 2.20 -31.32 -11.07
N SER A 244 1.59 -32.50 -10.98
CA SER A 244 0.19 -32.63 -10.53
C SER A 244 0.03 -31.86 -9.23
N LYS A 245 -1.07 -31.11 -9.11
CA LYS A 245 -1.39 -30.29 -7.93
C LYS A 245 -1.17 -31.12 -6.66
N ASP A 246 -0.14 -30.75 -5.90
CA ASP A 246 0.09 -31.32 -4.58
C ASP A 246 -1.08 -30.85 -3.68
N PRO A 247 -1.84 -31.78 -3.05
CA PRO A 247 -2.96 -31.43 -2.19
C PRO A 247 -2.58 -30.45 -1.07
N ALA A 248 -1.32 -30.42 -0.61
CA ALA A 248 -0.86 -29.45 0.37
C ALA A 248 -0.79 -28.02 -0.20
N THR A 249 -0.42 -27.88 -1.47
CA THR A 249 -0.33 -26.59 -2.17
C THR A 249 -1.72 -26.03 -2.44
N ASP A 250 -2.66 -26.86 -2.88
CA ASP A 250 -4.06 -26.48 -3.09
C ASP A 250 -4.74 -26.04 -1.79
N ALA A 251 -4.48 -26.74 -0.68
CA ALA A 251 -5.00 -26.36 0.63
C ALA A 251 -4.48 -24.99 1.08
N LEU A 252 -3.21 -24.67 0.80
CA LEU A 252 -2.60 -23.37 1.11
C LEU A 252 -3.18 -22.26 0.22
N GLU A 253 -3.39 -22.53 -1.07
CA GLU A 253 -4.02 -21.61 -2.04
C GLU A 253 -5.44 -21.26 -1.62
N ASN A 254 -6.27 -22.26 -1.30
CA ASN A 254 -7.63 -22.08 -0.81
C ASN A 254 -7.67 -21.22 0.47
N LYS A 255 -6.77 -21.48 1.42
CA LYS A 255 -6.65 -20.68 2.65
C LYS A 255 -6.24 -19.24 2.35
N THR A 256 -5.36 -19.03 1.37
CA THR A 256 -4.92 -17.68 0.98
C THR A 256 -6.04 -16.91 0.30
N HIS A 257 -6.85 -17.56 -0.54
CA HIS A 257 -8.05 -16.94 -1.11
C HIS A 257 -9.06 -16.52 -0.04
N LEU A 258 -9.31 -17.38 0.96
CA LEU A 258 -10.19 -17.04 2.08
C LEU A 258 -9.66 -15.83 2.86
N TRP A 259 -8.37 -15.81 3.16
CA TRP A 259 -7.71 -14.69 3.83
C TRP A 259 -7.80 -13.40 3.00
N LEU A 260 -7.51 -13.48 1.70
CA LEU A 260 -7.57 -12.35 0.77
C LEU A 260 -8.98 -11.77 0.69
N ASN A 261 -9.99 -12.62 0.55
CA ASN A 261 -11.39 -12.22 0.52
C ASN A 261 -11.79 -11.49 1.80
N ALA A 262 -11.35 -11.98 2.96
CA ALA A 262 -11.62 -11.35 4.24
C ALA A 262 -10.94 -9.97 4.35
N VAL A 263 -9.66 -9.86 3.98
CA VAL A 263 -8.92 -8.60 4.02
C VAL A 263 -9.50 -7.57 3.06
N ILE A 264 -9.82 -7.97 1.83
CA ILE A 264 -10.47 -7.10 0.84
C ILE A 264 -11.84 -6.65 1.35
N HIS A 265 -12.65 -7.58 1.88
CA HIS A 265 -13.95 -7.25 2.45
C HIS A 265 -13.83 -6.20 3.57
N ILE A 266 -12.96 -6.44 4.56
CA ILE A 266 -12.73 -5.51 5.66
C ILE A 266 -12.23 -4.16 5.14
N SER A 267 -11.27 -4.16 4.22
CA SER A 267 -10.73 -2.92 3.63
C SER A 267 -11.81 -2.09 2.97
N LEU A 268 -12.72 -2.74 2.22
CA LEU A 268 -13.84 -2.07 1.56
C LEU A 268 -14.89 -1.54 2.55
N MET A 269 -15.11 -2.21 3.69
CA MET A 269 -16.04 -1.74 4.73
C MET A 269 -15.57 -0.44 5.39
N MET A 270 -14.25 -0.22 5.46
CA MET A 270 -13.65 1.01 5.98
C MET A 270 -13.76 2.20 5.00
N ILE A 271 -14.18 1.94 3.76
CA ILE A 271 -14.33 2.96 2.73
C ILE A 271 -15.80 3.38 2.68
N PRO A 272 -16.13 4.65 2.90
CA PRO A 272 -17.51 5.12 2.84
C PRO A 272 -18.10 4.95 1.42
N PRO A 273 -19.43 4.83 1.30
CA PRO A 273 -20.12 4.75 0.01
C PRO A 273 -19.91 6.02 -0.81
N SER A 274 -20.01 5.87 -2.14
CA SER A 274 -19.68 6.85 -3.18
C SER A 274 -20.55 8.13 -3.22
N SER A 275 -21.52 8.28 -2.33
CA SER A 275 -22.37 9.49 -2.26
C SER A 275 -21.62 10.74 -1.81
N ASP A 276 -20.44 10.59 -1.22
CA ASP A 276 -19.59 11.70 -0.80
C ASP A 276 -18.62 12.08 -1.94
N ARG A 277 -18.81 13.26 -2.53
CA ARG A 277 -17.94 13.78 -3.60
C ARG A 277 -16.54 14.15 -3.08
N SER A 278 -16.34 14.22 -1.77
CA SER A 278 -15.00 14.32 -1.20
C SER A 278 -14.25 13.00 -1.42
N SER A 279 -12.96 13.08 -1.75
CA SER A 279 -12.13 11.89 -1.87
C SER A 279 -11.84 11.33 -0.47
N PRO A 280 -12.35 10.14 -0.10
CA PRO A 280 -12.09 9.62 1.23
C PRO A 280 -10.62 9.18 1.30
N PRO A 281 -9.83 9.65 2.29
CA PRO A 281 -8.47 9.18 2.51
C PRO A 281 -8.35 7.65 2.58
N ALA A 282 -9.42 6.98 3.02
CA ALA A 282 -9.56 5.53 3.01
C ALA A 282 -9.45 4.89 1.60
N PHE A 283 -10.11 5.47 0.59
CA PHE A 283 -10.04 4.95 -0.78
C PHE A 283 -8.66 5.21 -1.40
N LEU A 284 -8.07 6.38 -1.15
CA LEU A 284 -6.70 6.67 -1.56
C LEU A 284 -5.71 5.65 -0.96
N ALA A 285 -5.78 5.42 0.35
CA ALA A 285 -4.94 4.44 1.03
C ALA A 285 -5.19 3.01 0.51
N PHE A 286 -6.44 2.65 0.22
CA PHE A 286 -6.78 1.37 -0.40
C PHE A 286 -6.15 1.22 -1.79
N THR A 287 -6.25 2.25 -2.65
CA THR A 287 -5.63 2.23 -3.98
C THR A 287 -4.12 2.15 -3.90
N LEU A 288 -3.49 2.95 -3.02
CA LEU A 288 -2.05 3.04 -2.85
C LEU A 288 -1.40 1.83 -2.22
N HIS A 289 -2.12 1.09 -1.39
CA HIS A 289 -1.52 0.03 -0.57
C HIS A 289 -2.10 -1.35 -0.82
N ILE A 290 -3.37 -1.46 -1.21
CA ILE A 290 -4.00 -2.74 -1.53
C ILE A 290 -4.02 -2.95 -3.04
N LEU A 291 -4.65 -2.04 -3.80
CA LEU A 291 -4.87 -2.25 -5.24
C LEU A 291 -3.59 -2.14 -6.08
N SER A 292 -2.56 -1.44 -5.59
CA SER A 292 -1.22 -1.39 -6.18
C SER A 292 -0.33 -2.59 -5.80
N THR A 293 -0.81 -3.53 -4.99
CA THR A 293 -0.03 -4.72 -4.62
C THR A 293 0.21 -5.58 -5.86
N PRO A 294 1.47 -5.98 -6.15
CA PRO A 294 1.81 -6.75 -7.34
C PRO A 294 0.90 -7.98 -7.52
N LEU A 295 0.32 -8.12 -8.72
CA LEU A 295 -0.45 -9.28 -9.15
C LEU A 295 -1.65 -9.66 -8.27
N LEU A 296 -2.18 -8.73 -7.46
CA LEU A 296 -3.36 -8.94 -6.62
C LEU A 296 -4.50 -9.64 -7.40
N MET A 297 -4.79 -9.20 -8.63
CA MET A 297 -5.90 -9.76 -9.41
C MET A 297 -5.65 -11.18 -9.93
N THR A 298 -4.40 -11.65 -10.02
CA THR A 298 -4.11 -13.06 -10.34
C THR A 298 -4.63 -14.00 -9.25
N PHE A 299 -4.61 -13.55 -7.99
CA PHE A 299 -5.04 -14.32 -6.84
C PHE A 299 -6.47 -14.02 -6.39
N ALA A 300 -7.14 -13.05 -7.02
CA ALA A 300 -8.53 -12.74 -6.74
C ALA A 300 -9.42 -13.87 -7.26
N ASN A 301 -10.10 -14.60 -6.38
CA ASN A 301 -11.11 -15.60 -6.77
C ASN A 301 -12.44 -14.91 -7.16
N PRO A 302 -13.45 -15.63 -7.68
CA PRO A 302 -14.73 -15.04 -8.08
C PRO A 302 -15.43 -14.25 -6.96
N GLN A 303 -15.33 -14.71 -5.71
CA GLN A 303 -15.91 -13.99 -4.57
C GLN A 303 -15.18 -12.65 -4.31
N CYS A 304 -13.84 -12.61 -4.42
CA CYS A 304 -13.07 -11.38 -4.36
C CYS A 304 -13.52 -10.38 -5.42
N LEU A 305 -13.73 -10.85 -6.66
CA LEU A 305 -14.22 -10.00 -7.74
C LEU A 305 -15.60 -9.44 -7.43
N THR A 306 -16.54 -10.27 -6.97
CA THR A 306 -17.88 -9.81 -6.59
C THR A 306 -17.82 -8.70 -5.55
N LEU A 307 -16.91 -8.78 -4.58
CA LEU A 307 -16.70 -7.71 -3.59
C LEU A 307 -16.21 -6.42 -4.23
N LEU A 308 -15.20 -6.48 -5.10
CA LEU A 308 -14.62 -5.32 -5.78
C LEU A 308 -15.62 -4.66 -6.76
N THR A 309 -16.36 -5.48 -7.51
CA THR A 309 -17.40 -5.03 -8.45
C THR A 309 -18.58 -4.41 -7.71
N ARG A 310 -19.06 -5.03 -6.61
CA ARG A 310 -20.12 -4.48 -5.77
C ARG A 310 -19.73 -3.15 -5.14
N ALA A 311 -18.46 -3.00 -4.76
CA ALA A 311 -17.93 -1.75 -4.25
C ALA A 311 -17.62 -0.71 -5.35
N GLN A 312 -17.89 -1.04 -6.62
CA GLN A 312 -17.69 -0.18 -7.79
C GLN A 312 -16.26 0.36 -7.89
N VAL A 313 -15.25 -0.43 -7.52
CA VAL A 313 -13.85 0.04 -7.40
C VAL A 313 -13.36 0.72 -8.68
N THR A 314 -13.62 0.14 -9.85
CA THR A 314 -13.22 0.71 -11.14
C THR A 314 -13.90 2.06 -11.42
N GLN A 315 -15.21 2.14 -11.21
CA GLN A 315 -15.98 3.37 -11.45
C GLN A 315 -15.58 4.48 -10.47
N ARG A 316 -15.37 4.14 -9.19
CA ARG A 316 -14.91 5.08 -8.17
C ARG A 316 -13.51 5.59 -8.49
N LEU A 317 -12.62 4.71 -8.94
CA LEU A 317 -11.28 5.12 -9.33
C LEU A 317 -11.31 6.07 -10.53
N ALA A 318 -12.11 5.78 -11.55
CA ALA A 318 -12.33 6.69 -12.68
C ALA A 318 -12.85 8.05 -12.21
N MET A 319 -13.92 8.06 -11.40
CA MET A 319 -14.50 9.27 -10.84
C MET A 319 -13.47 10.12 -10.07
N TYR A 320 -12.67 9.51 -9.18
CA TYR A 320 -11.68 10.25 -8.41
C TYR A 320 -10.46 10.68 -9.24
N MET A 321 -10.06 9.90 -10.25
CA MET A 321 -8.97 10.26 -11.16
C MET A 321 -9.30 11.47 -12.04
N SER A 322 -10.58 11.67 -12.39
CA SER A 322 -11.02 12.88 -13.10
C SER A 322 -10.82 14.14 -12.24
N THR A 323 -10.82 14.02 -10.90
CA THR A 323 -10.50 15.13 -9.98
C THR A 323 -8.99 15.41 -9.94
N ARG A 324 -8.59 16.63 -10.32
CA ARG A 324 -7.17 17.03 -10.43
C ARG A 324 -6.38 16.81 -9.14
N ASP A 325 -6.91 17.23 -7.99
CA ASP A 325 -6.20 17.18 -6.71
C ASP A 325 -5.95 15.74 -6.27
N TRP A 326 -6.99 14.89 -6.36
CA TRP A 326 -6.88 13.49 -5.98
C TRP A 326 -5.93 12.72 -6.90
N ARG A 327 -6.01 12.95 -8.21
CA ARG A 327 -5.06 12.40 -9.18
C ARG A 327 -3.63 12.83 -8.88
N ALA A 328 -3.39 14.12 -8.62
CA ALA A 328 -2.06 14.60 -8.26
C ALA A 328 -1.55 13.94 -6.97
N GLN A 329 -2.42 13.79 -5.96
CA GLN A 329 -2.09 13.14 -4.70
C GLN A 329 -1.77 11.64 -4.87
N LEU A 330 -2.56 10.90 -5.65
CA LEU A 330 -2.31 9.50 -5.95
C LEU A 330 -1.00 9.33 -6.71
N LEU A 331 -0.83 10.06 -7.82
CA LEU A 331 0.33 9.91 -8.69
C LEU A 331 1.63 10.32 -8.00
N SER A 332 1.64 11.42 -7.23
CA SER A 332 2.82 11.82 -6.45
C SER A 332 3.23 10.81 -5.37
N SER A 333 2.30 9.95 -4.94
CA SER A 333 2.54 8.91 -3.95
C SER A 333 2.94 7.56 -4.56
N LEU A 334 2.83 7.39 -5.88
CA LEU A 334 3.18 6.17 -6.60
C LEU A 334 4.55 6.30 -7.26
N GLU A 335 5.40 5.30 -7.06
CA GLU A 335 6.59 5.11 -7.90
C GLU A 335 6.19 4.44 -9.23
N GLY A 336 7.04 4.52 -10.26
CA GLY A 336 6.71 4.02 -11.62
C GLY A 336 6.33 2.53 -11.65
N GLU A 337 7.04 1.70 -10.88
CA GLU A 337 6.74 0.26 -10.76
C GLU A 337 5.39 0.01 -10.06
N GLN A 338 5.05 0.78 -9.03
CA GLN A 338 3.76 0.69 -8.33
C GLN A 338 2.59 1.12 -9.21
N ALA A 339 2.80 2.16 -10.04
CA ALA A 339 1.82 2.56 -11.04
C ALA A 339 1.58 1.43 -12.05
N LEU A 340 2.63 0.70 -12.46
CA LEU A 340 2.51 -0.45 -13.35
C LEU A 340 1.74 -1.62 -12.70
N TYR A 341 1.99 -1.92 -11.42
CA TYR A 341 1.24 -2.93 -10.67
C TYR A 341 -0.24 -2.59 -10.57
N LEU A 342 -0.55 -1.32 -10.26
CA LEU A 342 -1.91 -0.82 -10.24
C LEU A 342 -2.56 -0.96 -11.63
N THR A 343 -1.86 -0.58 -12.70
CA THR A 343 -2.35 -0.76 -14.08
C THR A 343 -2.64 -2.23 -14.39
N GLY A 344 -1.73 -3.16 -14.10
CA GLY A 344 -1.94 -4.59 -14.35
C GLY A 344 -3.17 -5.15 -13.61
N ASN A 345 -3.34 -4.76 -12.34
CA ASN A 345 -4.51 -5.14 -11.56
C ASN A 345 -5.80 -4.53 -12.12
N LEU A 346 -5.79 -3.27 -12.58
CA LEU A 346 -6.97 -2.65 -13.20
C LEU A 346 -7.33 -3.26 -14.55
N VAL A 347 -6.34 -3.70 -15.32
CA VAL A 347 -6.56 -4.41 -16.58
C VAL A 347 -7.26 -5.73 -16.34
N GLU A 348 -6.75 -6.51 -15.39
CA GLU A 348 -7.34 -7.81 -15.08
C GLU A 348 -8.70 -7.69 -14.38
N LEU A 349 -8.88 -6.68 -13.52
CA LEU A 349 -10.18 -6.37 -12.91
C LEU A 349 -11.20 -5.92 -13.98
N GLY A 350 -10.79 -5.08 -14.92
CA GLY A 350 -11.63 -4.63 -16.03
C GLY A 350 -12.04 -5.80 -16.92
N ARG A 351 -11.09 -6.69 -17.26
CA ARG A 351 -11.31 -7.88 -18.09
C ARG A 351 -12.28 -8.85 -17.45
N ARG A 352 -12.12 -9.14 -16.15
CA ARG A 352 -12.94 -10.11 -15.41
C ARG A 352 -14.25 -9.52 -14.90
N GLY A 353 -14.30 -8.20 -14.67
CA GLY A 353 -15.45 -7.47 -14.17
C GLY A 353 -16.31 -6.78 -15.24
N GLY A 354 -15.89 -6.82 -16.51
CA GLY A 354 -16.66 -6.29 -17.65
C GLY A 354 -16.51 -4.79 -17.93
N SER A 355 -15.68 -4.07 -17.17
CA SER A 355 -15.46 -2.61 -17.31
C SER A 355 -14.28 -2.24 -18.23
N SER A 356 -13.60 -3.24 -18.81
CA SER A 356 -12.47 -2.99 -19.72
C SER A 356 -12.90 -2.23 -20.97
N GLY A 357 -12.22 -1.15 -21.31
CA GLY A 357 -12.50 -0.36 -22.52
C GLY A 357 -13.57 0.72 -22.37
N ASP A 358 -14.12 0.91 -21.17
CA ASP A 358 -15.00 2.04 -20.86
C ASP A 358 -14.17 3.34 -20.76
N GLU A 359 -14.74 4.49 -21.13
CA GLU A 359 -14.00 5.77 -21.26
C GLU A 359 -13.24 6.16 -19.99
N GLY A 360 -13.90 6.11 -18.83
CA GLY A 360 -13.26 6.40 -17.55
C GLY A 360 -12.15 5.40 -17.19
N TRP A 361 -12.26 4.14 -17.59
CA TRP A 361 -11.21 3.14 -17.38
C TRP A 361 -9.98 3.44 -18.27
N ILE A 362 -10.21 3.84 -19.53
CA ILE A 362 -9.15 4.26 -20.46
C ILE A 362 -8.41 5.47 -19.90
N GLU A 363 -9.11 6.46 -19.36
CA GLU A 363 -8.51 7.67 -18.76
C GLU A 363 -7.60 7.31 -17.57
N VAL A 364 -8.04 6.42 -16.69
CA VAL A 364 -7.23 5.96 -15.54
C VAL A 364 -5.98 5.24 -16.00
N VAL A 365 -6.11 4.25 -16.90
CA VAL A 365 -4.97 3.48 -17.41
C VAL A 365 -3.98 4.42 -18.12
N THR A 366 -4.48 5.35 -18.93
CA THR A 366 -3.64 6.34 -19.63
C THR A 366 -2.86 7.20 -18.64
N SER A 367 -3.53 7.72 -17.60
CA SER A 367 -2.90 8.56 -16.57
C SER A 367 -1.80 7.82 -15.81
N LEU A 368 -2.02 6.54 -15.47
CA LEU A 368 -1.03 5.72 -14.79
C LEU A 368 0.17 5.41 -15.68
N CYS A 369 -0.06 5.11 -16.96
CA CYS A 369 1.02 4.90 -17.92
C CYS A 369 1.83 6.17 -18.16
N GLN A 370 1.18 7.33 -18.30
CA GLN A 370 1.86 8.63 -18.40
C GLN A 370 2.74 8.93 -17.19
N HIS A 371 2.24 8.62 -15.99
CA HIS A 371 3.03 8.75 -14.77
C HIS A 371 4.24 7.82 -14.76
N ALA A 372 4.04 6.54 -15.10
CA ALA A 372 5.12 5.56 -15.18
C ALA A 372 6.18 5.95 -16.23
N LYS A 373 5.77 6.51 -17.38
CA LYS A 373 6.65 7.02 -18.44
C LYS A 373 7.66 8.06 -17.91
N GLY A 374 7.28 8.87 -16.93
CA GLY A 374 8.18 9.86 -16.31
C GLY A 374 9.43 9.26 -15.65
N TYR A 375 9.43 7.95 -15.37
CA TYR A 375 10.56 7.22 -14.80
C TYR A 375 11.37 6.43 -15.84
N VAL A 376 10.95 6.45 -17.11
CA VAL A 376 11.56 5.66 -18.19
C VAL A 376 12.51 6.53 -19.00
N SER A 377 13.70 6.01 -19.28
CA SER A 377 14.68 6.61 -20.18
C SER A 377 14.98 5.66 -21.35
N GLU A 378 15.22 6.22 -22.53
CA GLU A 378 15.74 5.43 -23.66
C GLU A 378 17.25 5.19 -23.56
N LYS A 379 17.96 6.05 -22.82
CA LYS A 379 19.42 6.03 -22.71
C LYS A 379 19.86 5.65 -21.30
N ALA A 380 20.94 4.88 -21.22
CA ALA A 380 21.64 4.62 -19.98
C ALA A 380 22.24 5.92 -19.41
N SER A 381 22.23 6.04 -18.09
CA SER A 381 22.89 7.13 -17.35
C SER A 381 23.23 6.65 -15.94
N ASN A 382 24.02 7.42 -15.19
CA ASN A 382 24.37 7.09 -13.81
C ASN A 382 23.18 7.15 -12.82
N LEU A 383 22.03 7.68 -13.26
CA LEU A 383 20.82 7.86 -12.44
C LEU A 383 19.72 6.83 -12.76
N VAL A 384 19.98 5.88 -13.66
CA VAL A 384 19.00 4.87 -14.08
C VAL A 384 19.59 3.47 -13.96
N SER A 385 18.74 2.52 -13.59
CA SER A 385 19.06 1.09 -13.50
C SER A 385 18.30 0.30 -14.56
N TRP A 386 18.82 -0.87 -14.93
CA TRP A 386 18.11 -1.76 -15.84
C TRP A 386 16.91 -2.42 -15.15
N HIS A 387 15.76 -2.41 -15.83
CA HIS A 387 14.49 -2.97 -15.40
C HIS A 387 13.88 -3.81 -16.54
N PRO A 388 13.41 -5.05 -16.29
CA PRO A 388 12.94 -5.96 -17.34
C PRO A 388 11.79 -5.44 -18.21
N VAL A 389 10.93 -4.58 -17.64
CA VAL A 389 9.78 -3.98 -18.35
C VAL A 389 10.14 -2.63 -19.00
N PHE A 390 10.66 -1.70 -18.21
CA PHE A 390 10.96 -0.32 -18.62
C PHE A 390 12.29 -0.14 -19.35
N LYS A 391 13.18 -1.13 -19.36
CA LYS A 391 14.60 -0.99 -19.76
C LYS A 391 15.36 -0.04 -18.83
N TRP A 392 15.57 1.23 -19.15
CA TRP A 392 16.27 2.14 -18.24
C TRP A 392 15.27 2.88 -17.34
N TYR A 393 15.37 2.65 -16.03
CA TYR A 393 14.41 3.10 -15.03
C TYR A 393 15.09 3.91 -13.92
N SER A 394 14.55 5.10 -13.61
CA SER A 394 15.06 6.01 -12.57
C SER A 394 14.38 5.88 -11.21
N GLY A 395 13.27 5.13 -11.12
CA GLY A 395 12.56 4.94 -9.86
C GLY A 395 13.24 3.91 -8.95
N LYS A 396 12.72 3.75 -7.74
CA LYS A 396 13.20 2.70 -6.84
C LYS A 396 12.58 1.37 -7.26
N SER A 397 13.42 0.35 -7.40
CA SER A 397 12.96 -1.01 -7.61
C SER A 397 12.96 -1.78 -6.30
N ASN A 398 11.94 -2.62 -6.11
CA ASN A 398 11.85 -3.44 -4.92
C ASN A 398 12.60 -4.77 -5.14
N PRO A 399 13.80 -4.98 -4.55
CA PRO A 399 14.59 -6.19 -4.77
C PRO A 399 13.92 -7.45 -4.20
N SER A 400 12.88 -7.29 -3.38
CA SER A 400 12.14 -8.41 -2.83
C SER A 400 11.17 -9.07 -3.84
N ILE A 401 10.90 -8.45 -4.99
CA ILE A 401 9.97 -8.99 -5.99
C ILE A 401 10.74 -9.87 -6.99
N PRO A 402 10.43 -11.18 -7.09
CA PRO A 402 11.07 -12.08 -8.06
C PRO A 402 10.78 -11.65 -9.51
N SER A 403 11.72 -11.88 -10.43
CA SER A 403 11.56 -11.55 -11.86
C SER A 403 10.32 -12.17 -12.51
N GLU A 404 9.89 -13.32 -12.01
CA GLU A 404 8.71 -14.06 -12.43
C GLU A 404 7.42 -13.24 -12.33
N TYR A 405 7.35 -12.36 -11.32
CA TYR A 405 6.22 -11.45 -11.16
C TYR A 405 6.07 -10.54 -12.38
N LEU A 406 7.19 -10.05 -12.92
CA LEU A 406 7.19 -9.14 -14.05
C LEU A 406 6.73 -9.85 -15.33
N THR A 407 7.07 -11.13 -15.51
CA THR A 407 6.56 -11.93 -16.64
C THR A 407 5.05 -12.07 -16.58
N ILE A 408 4.49 -12.42 -15.42
CA ILE A 408 3.03 -12.54 -15.25
C ILE A 408 2.34 -11.18 -15.40
N LEU A 409 2.97 -10.10 -14.91
CA LEU A 409 2.46 -8.74 -15.05
C LEU A 409 2.40 -8.33 -16.53
N ILE A 410 3.42 -8.64 -17.32
CA ILE A 410 3.41 -8.41 -18.77
C ILE A 410 2.23 -9.15 -19.41
N THR A 411 1.97 -10.40 -19.03
CA THR A 411 0.81 -11.16 -19.52
C THR A 411 -0.51 -10.46 -19.16
N GLN A 412 -0.66 -9.95 -17.93
CA GLN A 412 -1.84 -9.16 -17.55
C GLN A 412 -1.99 -7.92 -18.42
N LEU A 413 -0.91 -7.14 -18.58
CA LEU A 413 -0.89 -5.92 -19.37
C LEU A 413 -1.16 -6.20 -20.86
N SER A 414 -0.77 -7.35 -21.38
CA SER A 414 -0.94 -7.69 -22.80
C SER A 414 -2.38 -7.70 -23.28
N HIS A 415 -3.33 -7.86 -22.35
CA HIS A 415 -4.74 -7.73 -22.65
C HIS A 415 -5.10 -6.36 -23.25
N LEU A 416 -4.36 -5.29 -22.90
CA LEU A 416 -4.56 -3.94 -23.43
C LEU A 416 -4.45 -3.89 -24.95
N TRP A 417 -3.56 -4.68 -25.55
CA TRP A 417 -3.34 -4.72 -27.00
C TRP A 417 -3.84 -6.03 -27.64
N THR A 418 -4.78 -6.72 -26.98
CA THR A 418 -5.51 -7.82 -27.61
C THR A 418 -6.59 -7.30 -28.55
N ARG A 419 -6.88 -8.05 -29.61
CA ARG A 419 -7.93 -7.70 -30.58
C ARG A 419 -9.27 -7.35 -29.92
N THR A 420 -9.69 -8.09 -28.90
CA THR A 420 -10.96 -7.85 -28.19
C THR A 420 -11.03 -6.47 -27.53
N ILE A 421 -9.95 -6.04 -26.88
CA ILE A 421 -9.89 -4.71 -26.25
C ILE A 421 -9.75 -3.63 -27.30
N LEU A 422 -8.92 -3.84 -28.33
CA LEU A 422 -8.75 -2.90 -29.43
C LEU A 422 -10.07 -2.66 -30.16
N THR A 423 -10.81 -3.71 -30.51
CA THR A 423 -12.11 -3.57 -31.20
C THR A 423 -13.17 -2.93 -30.32
N LYS A 424 -13.22 -3.23 -29.01
CA LYS A 424 -14.14 -2.56 -28.07
C LYS A 424 -13.79 -1.08 -27.95
N THR A 425 -12.50 -0.77 -27.73
CA THR A 425 -11.97 0.58 -27.55
C THR A 425 -12.23 1.43 -28.79
N PHE A 426 -11.91 0.93 -29.98
CA PHE A 426 -12.08 1.66 -31.24
C PHE A 426 -13.41 1.37 -31.97
N SER A 427 -14.39 0.78 -31.28
CA SER A 427 -15.67 0.34 -31.88
C SER A 427 -16.36 1.44 -32.70
N GLN A 428 -16.41 2.67 -32.18
CA GLN A 428 -17.03 3.81 -32.87
C GLN A 428 -16.31 4.16 -34.19
N ILE A 429 -15.00 4.00 -34.26
CA ILE A 429 -14.20 4.24 -35.46
C ILE A 429 -14.39 3.10 -36.45
N LEU A 430 -14.35 1.86 -35.96
CA LEU A 430 -14.54 0.66 -36.78
C LEU A 430 -15.95 0.58 -37.40
N SER A 431 -16.94 1.23 -36.78
CA SER A 431 -18.30 1.32 -37.30
C SER A 431 -18.52 2.44 -38.32
N LEU A 432 -17.51 3.28 -38.59
CA LEU A 432 -17.64 4.30 -39.64
C LEU A 432 -17.80 3.61 -40.99
N PRO A 433 -18.83 3.97 -41.79
CA PRO A 433 -18.96 3.46 -43.14
C PRO A 433 -17.68 3.74 -43.91
N ALA A 434 -17.13 2.71 -44.56
CA ALA A 434 -16.06 2.93 -45.53
C ALA A 434 -16.53 4.02 -46.52
N PRO A 435 -15.67 5.00 -46.88
CA PRO A 435 -16.04 5.98 -47.89
C PRO A 435 -16.54 5.23 -49.13
N PRO A 436 -17.66 5.65 -49.76
CA PRO A 436 -18.20 4.95 -50.91
C PRO A 436 -17.08 4.80 -51.93
N SER A 437 -16.73 3.55 -52.20
CA SER A 437 -15.74 3.20 -53.21
C SER A 437 -16.24 3.75 -54.55
N THR A 438 -15.75 4.92 -54.93
CA THR A 438 -15.76 5.35 -56.32
C THR A 438 -14.71 4.50 -57.01
N SER A 439 -15.12 3.29 -57.39
CA SER A 439 -14.44 2.53 -58.41
C SER A 439 -14.58 3.30 -59.72
N PRO A 440 -13.47 3.57 -60.40
CA PRO A 440 -13.39 3.19 -61.79
C PRO A 440 -12.37 2.06 -61.93
N ALA A 441 -12.78 1.06 -62.71
CA ALA A 441 -12.01 -0.11 -63.13
C ALA A 441 -10.56 0.22 -63.57
N PRO A 442 -9.63 -0.74 -63.50
CA PRO A 442 -8.21 -0.49 -63.72
C PRO A 442 -7.95 -0.21 -65.20
N GLN A 443 -7.66 1.04 -65.55
CA GLN A 443 -7.00 1.36 -66.81
C GLN A 443 -5.50 1.54 -66.59
N LYS A 444 -4.76 0.79 -67.40
CA LYS A 444 -3.31 0.67 -67.43
C LYS A 444 -2.64 2.03 -67.56
N SER A 445 -1.54 2.17 -66.84
CA SER A 445 -0.49 3.18 -66.93
C SER A 445 -0.31 3.82 -68.32
N LYS A 446 -0.21 5.16 -68.35
CA LYS A 446 0.91 5.91 -68.95
C LYS A 446 0.82 7.42 -68.65
N SER A 447 1.98 7.94 -68.22
CA SER A 447 2.53 9.29 -68.44
C SER A 447 2.10 10.47 -67.56
N LEU A 448 3.11 10.95 -66.83
CA LEU A 448 3.32 12.28 -66.28
C LEU A 448 3.37 13.38 -67.38
N PHE A 449 3.02 14.61 -66.96
CA PHE A 449 3.22 15.92 -67.61
C PHE A 449 2.55 16.18 -68.97
N GLN A 450 1.53 17.06 -68.99
CA GLN A 450 1.55 18.35 -69.71
C GLN A 450 0.17 19.04 -69.79
N SER A 451 0.21 20.37 -69.75
CA SER A 451 -0.77 21.34 -70.32
C SER A 451 -1.91 21.79 -69.40
N ILE A 452 -1.75 22.89 -68.65
CA ILE A 452 -1.80 24.33 -69.05
C ILE A 452 -3.20 24.94 -68.80
N ALA A 453 -3.18 25.91 -67.89
CA ALA A 453 -3.96 27.14 -67.79
C ALA A 453 -5.21 27.32 -68.68
N LYS A 454 -6.37 27.49 -68.03
CA LYS A 454 -7.42 28.45 -68.44
C LYS A 454 -8.07 29.12 -67.22
N LEU A 455 -7.61 30.36 -67.02
CA LEU A 455 -8.22 31.60 -66.51
C LEU A 455 -9.65 31.65 -65.88
N THR A 456 -9.69 32.12 -64.62
CA THR A 456 -10.51 33.26 -64.08
C THR A 456 -12.03 33.03 -63.79
N PRO A 457 -12.78 33.99 -63.17
CA PRO A 457 -13.14 33.93 -61.73
C PRO A 457 -14.61 34.33 -61.41
N SER A 458 -15.36 33.58 -60.59
CA SER A 458 -16.66 34.09 -60.11
C SER A 458 -17.23 33.39 -58.87
N SER A 459 -16.92 33.98 -57.70
CA SER A 459 -17.82 34.19 -56.54
C SER A 459 -18.48 32.95 -55.86
N PRO A 460 -19.18 33.11 -54.71
CA PRO A 460 -18.62 32.85 -53.38
C PRO A 460 -19.37 31.71 -52.67
N LEU A 461 -19.11 31.56 -51.36
CA LEU A 461 -19.57 30.53 -50.43
C LEU A 461 -18.66 29.30 -50.32
N SER A 462 -17.51 29.52 -49.69
CA SER A 462 -17.02 28.53 -48.73
C SER A 462 -18.08 28.39 -47.62
N PRO A 463 -18.67 27.21 -47.38
CA PRO A 463 -19.25 26.98 -46.07
C PRO A 463 -18.09 26.99 -45.08
N LYS A 464 -18.17 27.88 -44.09
CA LYS A 464 -17.39 27.75 -42.85
C LYS A 464 -17.40 26.27 -42.45
N PRO A 465 -16.29 25.69 -41.95
CA PRO A 465 -16.33 24.35 -41.40
C PRO A 465 -17.38 24.37 -40.29
N GLN A 466 -18.57 23.83 -40.57
CA GLN A 466 -19.53 23.51 -39.54
C GLN A 466 -18.82 22.42 -38.73
N ASN A 467 -18.23 22.83 -37.61
CA ASN A 467 -17.74 21.95 -36.57
C ASN A 467 -18.93 21.10 -36.14
N ASN A 468 -19.12 19.97 -36.80
CA ASN A 468 -20.17 19.04 -36.46
C ASN A 468 -19.78 18.49 -35.08
N PRO A 469 -20.53 18.79 -34.00
CA PRO A 469 -20.11 18.45 -32.64
C PRO A 469 -19.85 16.94 -32.47
N ALA A 470 -20.54 16.11 -33.26
CA ALA A 470 -20.31 14.66 -33.34
C ALA A 470 -18.92 14.29 -33.87
N GLN A 471 -18.41 15.01 -34.89
CA GLN A 471 -17.06 14.78 -35.43
C GLN A 471 -15.98 15.26 -34.45
N VAL A 472 -16.22 16.36 -33.73
CA VAL A 472 -15.31 16.86 -32.70
C VAL A 472 -15.20 15.88 -31.52
N LEU A 473 -16.33 15.32 -31.07
CA LEU A 473 -16.35 14.34 -29.99
C LEU A 473 -15.65 13.04 -30.39
N LEU A 474 -15.90 12.55 -31.61
CA LEU A 474 -15.22 11.38 -32.16
C LEU A 474 -13.70 11.60 -32.30
N THR A 475 -13.29 12.80 -32.72
CA THR A 475 -11.86 13.16 -32.82
C THR A 475 -11.21 13.21 -31.44
N THR A 476 -11.89 13.77 -30.44
CA THR A 476 -11.40 13.86 -29.06
C THR A 476 -11.24 12.46 -28.44
N ASP A 477 -12.22 11.59 -28.66
CA ASP A 477 -12.18 10.19 -28.24
C ASP A 477 -11.08 9.39 -28.95
N MET A 478 -10.87 9.64 -30.25
CA MET A 478 -9.75 9.05 -30.99
C MET A 478 -8.40 9.49 -30.42
N ILE A 479 -8.24 10.77 -30.08
CA ILE A 479 -7.00 11.30 -29.49
C ILE A 479 -6.75 10.66 -28.13
N SER A 480 -7.76 10.53 -27.26
CA SER A 480 -7.60 9.94 -25.93
C SER A 480 -7.18 8.46 -26.03
N LYS A 481 -7.82 7.69 -26.90
CA LYS A 481 -7.51 6.27 -27.15
C LYS A 481 -6.15 6.09 -27.80
N SER A 482 -5.78 6.94 -28.75
CA SER A 482 -4.45 6.90 -29.38
C SER A 482 -3.36 7.28 -28.38
N SER A 483 -3.63 8.25 -27.49
CA SER A 483 -2.74 8.64 -26.41
C SER A 483 -2.46 7.48 -25.45
N LEU A 484 -3.46 6.65 -25.13
CA LEU A 484 -3.24 5.42 -24.34
C LEU A 484 -2.15 4.55 -24.98
N TYR A 485 -2.31 4.18 -26.25
CA TYR A 485 -1.38 3.25 -26.90
C TYR A 485 0.00 3.85 -27.15
N LEU A 486 0.10 5.16 -27.41
CA LEU A 486 1.37 5.86 -27.49
C LEU A 486 2.09 5.83 -26.13
N ASN A 487 1.38 6.16 -25.05
CA ASN A 487 1.96 6.12 -23.70
C ASN A 487 2.35 4.69 -23.30
N LEU A 488 1.56 3.67 -23.67
CA LEU A 488 1.91 2.27 -23.44
C LEU A 488 3.19 1.88 -24.16
N ALA A 489 3.32 2.24 -25.45
CA ALA A 489 4.49 1.91 -26.27
C ALA A 489 5.77 2.58 -25.76
N ASP A 490 5.66 3.81 -25.25
CA ASP A 490 6.78 4.57 -24.68
C ASP A 490 7.13 4.15 -23.25
N THR A 491 6.15 3.63 -22.50
CA THR A 491 6.36 3.17 -21.12
C THR A 491 6.94 1.76 -21.09
N ILE A 492 6.28 0.82 -21.78
CA ILE A 492 6.61 -0.61 -21.74
C ILE A 492 7.56 -0.94 -22.91
N LEU A 493 8.76 -0.36 -22.87
CA LEU A 493 9.73 -0.44 -23.96
C LEU A 493 10.12 -1.89 -24.34
N ALA A 494 10.01 -2.84 -23.40
CA ALA A 494 10.24 -4.26 -23.67
C ALA A 494 9.14 -4.90 -24.55
N GLN A 495 7.92 -4.36 -24.57
CA GLN A 495 6.77 -4.89 -25.31
C GLN A 495 6.30 -3.99 -26.46
N ARG A 496 7.09 -2.97 -26.81
CA ARG A 496 6.76 -2.00 -27.86
C ARG A 496 6.36 -2.66 -29.19
N SER A 497 7.11 -3.68 -29.62
CA SER A 497 6.78 -4.43 -30.84
C SER A 497 5.44 -5.18 -30.73
N GLY A 498 5.17 -5.81 -29.58
CA GLY A 498 3.90 -6.49 -29.33
C GLY A 498 2.70 -5.55 -29.37
N ILE A 499 2.85 -4.35 -28.79
CA ILE A 499 1.80 -3.31 -28.79
C ILE A 499 1.53 -2.83 -30.21
N LEU A 500 2.57 -2.48 -30.97
CA LEU A 500 2.43 -2.00 -32.35
C LEU A 500 1.85 -3.07 -33.28
N ASN A 501 2.26 -4.33 -33.11
CA ASN A 501 1.71 -5.45 -33.86
C ASN A 501 0.21 -5.65 -33.55
N GLY A 502 -0.19 -5.55 -32.27
CA GLY A 502 -1.61 -5.63 -31.89
C GLY A 502 -2.47 -4.61 -32.62
N LEU A 503 -1.97 -3.37 -32.73
CA LEU A 503 -2.65 -2.29 -33.47
C LEU A 503 -2.68 -2.55 -34.97
N SER A 504 -1.55 -2.95 -35.58
CA SER A 504 -1.45 -3.13 -37.03
C SER A 504 -2.31 -4.28 -37.56
N TYR A 505 -2.51 -5.33 -36.77
CA TYR A 505 -3.32 -6.49 -37.15
C TYR A 505 -4.80 -6.37 -36.75
N THR A 506 -5.21 -5.25 -36.15
CA THR A 506 -6.62 -5.00 -35.88
C THR A 506 -7.29 -4.43 -37.13
N LEU A 507 -8.11 -5.29 -37.76
CA LEU A 507 -8.87 -4.96 -38.98
C LEU A 507 -9.61 -3.63 -38.82
N GLY A 508 -9.38 -2.70 -39.76
CA GLY A 508 -10.05 -1.39 -39.79
C GLY A 508 -9.31 -0.22 -39.11
N LEU A 509 -8.20 -0.47 -38.39
CA LEU A 509 -7.35 0.61 -37.83
C LEU A 509 -6.18 1.01 -38.73
N VAL A 510 -5.68 0.09 -39.53
CA VAL A 510 -4.67 0.34 -40.56
C VAL A 510 -5.29 -0.02 -41.90
N VAL A 511 -5.27 0.91 -42.85
CA VAL A 511 -5.70 0.66 -44.23
C VAL A 511 -4.72 -0.34 -44.83
N GLY A 512 -5.22 -1.54 -45.12
CA GLY A 512 -4.46 -2.58 -45.84
C GLY A 512 -4.34 -2.27 -47.31
#